data_AF-A0A1G0ZET1-F1
#
_entry.id   AF-A0A1G0ZET1-F1
#
_cell.length_a   1.000
_cell.length_b   1.000
_cell.length_c   1.000
_cell.angle_alpha   90.00
_cell.angle_beta   90.00
_cell.angle_gamma   90.00
#
_symmetry.space_group_name_H-M   'P 1'
#
loop_
_entity.id
_entity.type
_entity.pdbx_description
1 polymer ?
#
loop_
_entity_poly.entity_id
_entity_poly.type
_entity_poly.pdbx_seq_one_letter_code
_entity_poly.pdbx_strand_id
1 'polypeptide(L)'
;MAKILTDSEMFDIIRRAPQEIDDSGQYQRFLEALGDLIADHFGGTRSTVTNDPGDGLGYTCAFHVNENVPADGGVYRRYDKDVKWKNGKEAECRN
;
A
#
# COMPACT_ATOMS: atom_id res chain seq x y z
N MET A 1 -10.51 -25.50 -14.31
CA MET A 1 -11.58 -24.80 -15.03
C MET A 1 -11.27 -23.30 -14.96
N ALA A 2 -11.23 -22.61 -16.10
CA ALA A 2 -10.93 -21.18 -16.12
C ALA A 2 -12.16 -20.36 -15.73
N LYS A 3 -11.93 -19.22 -15.08
CA LYS A 3 -12.95 -18.20 -14.80
C LYS A 3 -12.61 -16.96 -15.62
N ILE A 4 -13.63 -16.31 -16.18
CA ILE A 4 -13.50 -14.99 -16.82
C ILE A 4 -14.04 -14.00 -15.80
N LEU A 5 -13.23 -12.99 -15.47
CA LEU A 5 -13.61 -11.91 -14.55
C LEU A 5 -13.67 -10.61 -15.35
N THR A 6 -14.66 -9.79 -15.05
CA THR A 6 -14.70 -8.39 -15.47
C THR A 6 -13.74 -7.56 -14.63
N ASP A 7 -13.39 -6.37 -15.12
CA ASP A 7 -12.58 -5.39 -14.38
C ASP A 7 -13.19 -5.07 -13.01
N SER A 8 -14.50 -4.84 -12.95
CA SER A 8 -15.21 -4.59 -11.69
C SER A 8 -15.12 -5.75 -10.68
N GLU A 9 -15.20 -7.00 -11.16
CA GLU A 9 -15.02 -8.18 -10.30
C GLU A 9 -13.58 -8.33 -9.82
N MET A 10 -12.60 -8.00 -10.67
CA MET A 10 -11.18 -7.99 -10.25
C MET A 10 -10.93 -6.98 -9.13
N PHE A 11 -11.48 -5.77 -9.23
CA PHE A 11 -11.36 -4.77 -8.17
C PHE A 11 -12.12 -5.17 -6.90
N ASP A 12 -13.29 -5.82 -7.02
CA ASP A 12 -14.03 -6.30 -5.84
C ASP A 12 -13.23 -7.35 -5.06
N ILE A 13 -12.55 -8.27 -5.76
CA ILE A 13 -11.69 -9.28 -5.13
C ILE A 13 -10.56 -8.62 -4.34
N ILE A 14 -9.83 -7.66 -4.95
CA ILE A 14 -8.75 -6.94 -4.28
C ILE A 14 -9.28 -6.20 -3.05
N ARG A 15 -10.45 -5.56 -3.17
CA ARG A 15 -11.11 -4.82 -2.08
C ARG A 15 -11.53 -5.72 -0.92
N ARG A 16 -11.91 -6.97 -1.19
CA ARG A 16 -12.39 -7.95 -0.21
C ARG A 16 -11.30 -8.82 0.42
N ALA A 17 -10.13 -8.89 -0.21
CA ALA A 17 -9.01 -9.70 0.26
C ALA A 17 -8.67 -9.48 1.75
N PRO A 18 -8.69 -8.25 2.31
CA PRO A 18 -8.42 -8.06 3.75
C PRO A 18 -9.41 -8.73 4.70
N GLN A 19 -10.64 -9.03 4.26
CA GLN A 19 -11.66 -9.71 5.08
C GLN A 19 -11.69 -11.22 4.85
N GLU A 20 -11.03 -11.71 3.79
CA GLU A 20 -11.05 -13.12 3.40
C GLU A 20 -9.72 -13.84 3.68
N ILE A 21 -8.65 -13.08 3.95
CA ILE A 21 -7.33 -13.61 4.30
C ILE A 21 -7.14 -13.56 5.82
N ASP A 22 -7.33 -14.70 6.48
CA ASP A 22 -7.21 -14.82 7.94
C ASP A 22 -5.78 -15.15 8.41
N ASP A 23 -4.85 -15.44 7.49
CA ASP A 23 -3.45 -15.73 7.80
C ASP A 23 -2.57 -14.49 7.62
N SER A 24 -1.88 -14.09 8.69
CA SER A 24 -1.05 -12.87 8.71
C SER A 24 0.08 -12.90 7.68
N GLY A 25 0.66 -14.07 7.40
CA GLY A 25 1.71 -14.23 6.39
C GLY A 25 1.18 -14.17 4.97
N GLN A 26 0.00 -14.74 4.70
CA GLN A 26 -0.70 -14.58 3.42
C GLN A 26 -1.11 -13.13 3.20
N TYR A 27 -1.60 -12.45 4.24
CA TYR A 27 -2.01 -11.06 4.14
C TYR A 27 -0.82 -10.14 3.85
N GLN A 28 0.33 -10.38 4.51
CA GLN A 28 1.56 -9.67 4.19
C GLN A 28 1.99 -9.87 2.73
N ARG A 29 2.03 -11.12 2.25
CA ARG A 29 2.38 -11.42 0.85
C ARG A 29 1.40 -10.80 -0.16
N PHE A 30 0.11 -10.77 0.19
CA PHE A 30 -0.90 -10.10 -0.62
C PHE A 30 -0.61 -8.60 -0.74
N LEU A 31 -0.30 -7.92 0.36
CA LEU A 31 0.04 -6.50 0.36
C LEU A 31 1.35 -6.22 -0.40
N GLU A 32 2.34 -7.11 -0.30
CA GLU A 32 3.58 -7.00 -1.07
C GLU A 32 3.33 -7.13 -2.58
N ALA A 33 2.54 -8.13 -2.99
CA ALA A 33 2.17 -8.32 -4.39
C ALA A 33 1.32 -7.15 -4.93
N LEU A 34 0.40 -6.63 -4.12
CA LEU A 34 -0.36 -5.43 -4.46
C LEU A 34 0.56 -4.20 -4.58
N GLY A 35 1.56 -4.09 -3.70
CA GLY A 35 2.53 -3.01 -3.77
C GLY A 35 3.44 -3.09 -4.99
N ASP A 36 3.85 -4.30 -5.41
CA ASP A 36 4.55 -4.51 -6.69
C ASP A 36 3.68 -4.05 -7.86
N LEU A 37 2.40 -4.46 -7.91
CA LEU A 37 1.46 -4.04 -8.95
C LEU A 37 1.32 -2.51 -9.02
N ILE A 38 1.24 -1.84 -7.87
CA ILE A 38 1.16 -0.37 -7.79
C ILE A 38 2.45 0.26 -8.31
N ALA A 39 3.62 -0.22 -7.85
CA ALA A 39 4.92 0.31 -8.25
C ALA A 39 5.18 0.12 -9.75
N ASP A 40 4.84 -1.05 -10.30
CA ASP A 40 4.99 -1.36 -11.72
C ASP A 40 4.15 -0.46 -12.62
N HIS A 41 2.94 -0.10 -12.19
CA HIS A 41 2.03 0.74 -12.98
C HIS A 41 2.21 2.24 -12.78
N PHE A 42 2.57 2.68 -11.58
CA PHE A 42 2.61 4.09 -11.22
C PHE A 42 4.03 4.62 -10.93
N GLY A 43 5.05 3.78 -11.08
CA GLY A 43 6.44 4.07 -10.75
C GLY A 43 6.73 3.93 -9.26
N GLY A 44 7.98 4.11 -8.87
CA GLY A 44 8.46 3.93 -7.50
C GLY A 44 8.93 2.50 -7.20
N THR A 45 9.35 2.29 -5.95
CA THR A 45 9.81 0.99 -5.44
C THR A 45 9.23 0.78 -4.05
N ARG A 46 8.48 -0.30 -3.85
CA ARG A 46 7.96 -0.63 -2.52
C ARG A 46 9.03 -1.24 -1.61
N SER A 47 8.86 -1.07 -0.31
CA SER A 47 9.61 -1.78 0.73
C SER A 47 8.92 -3.07 1.12
N THR A 48 9.53 -3.85 2.01
CA THR A 48 8.86 -4.99 2.67
C THR A 48 7.68 -4.49 3.50
N VAL A 49 6.58 -5.24 3.51
CA VAL A 49 5.45 -4.94 4.38
C VAL A 49 5.82 -5.30 5.82
N THR A 50 5.55 -4.40 6.76
CA THR A 50 5.76 -4.62 8.19
C THR A 50 4.46 -4.41 8.95
N ASN A 51 4.31 -5.11 10.07
CA ASN A 51 3.23 -4.90 11.04
C ASN A 51 3.88 -4.77 12.42
N ASP A 52 4.55 -3.64 12.66
CA ASP A 52 5.25 -3.38 13.91
C ASP A 52 4.23 -2.95 14.98
N PRO A 53 4.00 -3.75 16.04
CA PRO A 53 3.07 -3.36 17.09
C PRO A 53 3.45 -2.06 17.81
N GLY A 54 4.71 -1.63 17.71
CA GLY A 54 5.24 -0.43 18.36
C GLY A 54 4.82 0.89 17.72
N ASP A 55 4.41 0.89 16.44
CA ASP A 55 4.00 2.11 15.72
C ASP A 55 2.49 2.39 15.81
N GLY A 56 1.67 1.36 16.07
CA GLY A 56 0.21 1.46 16.14
C GLY A 56 -0.47 1.72 14.79
N LEU A 57 0.25 1.62 13.68
CA LEU A 57 -0.22 1.86 12.31
C LEU A 57 -0.76 0.58 11.64
N GLY A 58 -0.43 -0.59 12.20
CA GLY A 58 -0.77 -1.88 11.62
C GLY A 58 0.14 -2.23 10.45
N TYR A 59 -0.41 -2.87 9.41
CA TYR A 59 0.36 -3.22 8.22
C TYR A 59 0.72 -1.97 7.40
N THR A 60 2.01 -1.72 7.21
CA THR A 60 2.52 -0.60 6.42
C THR A 60 3.44 -1.06 5.30
N CYS A 61 3.41 -0.33 4.19
CA CYS A 61 4.29 -0.54 3.03
C CYS A 61 4.78 0.83 2.56
N ALA A 62 6.09 1.08 2.67
CA ALA A 62 6.68 2.32 2.21
C ALA A 62 6.97 2.26 0.70
N PHE A 63 6.61 3.33 -0.02
CA PHE A 63 6.91 3.49 -1.45
C PHE A 63 7.96 4.59 -1.63
N HIS A 64 9.08 4.22 -2.24
CA HIS A 64 10.15 5.15 -2.58
C HIS A 64 9.93 5.65 -4.00
N VAL A 65 9.69 6.95 -4.15
CA VAL A 65 9.52 7.59 -5.44
C VAL A 65 10.84 7.52 -6.23
N ASN A 66 10.77 7.05 -7.48
CA ASN A 66 11.90 6.98 -8.42
C ASN A 66 11.61 7.84 -9.67
N GLU A 67 12.51 7.80 -10.65
CA GLU A 67 12.41 8.59 -11.89
C GLU A 67 11.15 8.29 -12.74
N ASN A 68 10.47 7.17 -12.48
CA ASN A 68 9.24 6.79 -13.19
C ASN A 68 7.99 7.44 -12.58
N VAL A 69 8.10 8.05 -11.41
CA VAL A 69 6.99 8.81 -10.81
C VAL A 69 7.01 10.24 -11.38
N PRO A 70 5.86 10.79 -11.79
CA PRO A 70 5.77 12.19 -12.20
C PRO A 70 6.34 13.17 -11.16
N ALA A 71 6.92 14.28 -11.63
CA ALA A 71 7.59 15.26 -10.77
C ALA A 71 6.65 15.94 -9.74
N ASP A 72 5.34 15.88 -9.96
CA ASP A 72 4.32 16.35 -9.01
C ASP A 72 3.89 15.27 -8.01
N GLY A 73 4.58 14.13 -7.95
CA GLY A 73 4.31 13.00 -7.05
C GLY A 73 3.28 11.99 -7.58
N GLY A 74 2.68 12.23 -8.75
CA GLY A 74 1.76 11.28 -9.39
C GLY A 74 0.60 10.84 -8.49
N VAL A 75 0.32 9.53 -8.46
CA VAL A 75 -0.74 8.97 -7.61
C VAL A 75 -0.41 9.07 -6.12
N TYR A 76 0.88 9.04 -5.76
CA TYR A 76 1.34 9.02 -4.36
C TYR A 76 1.07 10.34 -3.64
N ARG A 77 1.08 11.48 -4.35
CA ARG A 77 0.74 12.80 -3.78
C ARG A 77 -0.61 12.83 -3.07
N ARG A 78 -1.56 11.97 -3.45
CA ARG A 78 -2.88 11.89 -2.78
C ARG A 78 -2.81 11.27 -1.39
N TYR A 79 -1.72 10.58 -1.08
CA TYR A 79 -1.48 9.82 0.14
C TYR A 79 -0.29 10.35 0.93
N ASP A 80 0.39 11.39 0.43
CA ASP A 80 1.36 12.17 1.20
C ASP A 80 0.64 12.72 2.43
N LYS A 81 0.77 12.01 3.55
CA LYS A 81 0.47 12.58 4.86
C LYS A 81 1.52 13.66 5.06
N ASP A 82 1.10 14.90 5.31
CA ASP A 82 1.99 15.93 5.86
C ASP A 82 2.54 15.41 7.19
N VAL A 83 3.67 14.69 7.17
CA VAL A 83 4.32 14.19 8.37
C VAL A 83 4.93 15.40 9.07
N LYS A 84 4.15 16.06 9.94
CA LYS A 84 4.68 17.03 10.89
C LYS A 84 5.42 16.25 11.97
N TRP A 85 6.71 16.03 11.76
CA TRP A 85 7.62 15.55 12.78
C TRP A 85 7.61 16.51 13.97
N LYS A 86 7.04 16.08 15.10
CA LYS A 86 7.15 16.79 16.37
C LYS A 86 7.74 15.84 17.41
N ASN A 87 8.96 16.13 17.86
CA ASN A 87 9.68 15.37 18.89
C ASN A 87 9.97 13.90 18.54
N GLY A 88 10.36 13.60 17.29
CA GLY A 88 10.85 12.27 16.91
C GLY A 88 9.78 11.16 16.87
N LYS A 89 8.49 11.53 16.86
CA LYS A 89 7.38 10.61 16.63
C LYS A 89 6.48 11.13 15.51
N GLU A 90 6.04 10.21 14.67
CA GLU A 90 5.04 10.45 13.64
C GLU A 90 3.69 10.72 14.32
N ALA A 91 3.08 11.87 14.07
CA ALA A 91 1.75 12.18 14.57
C ALA A 91 0.80 12.27 13.37
N GLU A 92 -0.20 11.40 13.30
CA GLU A 92 -1.21 11.43 12.25
C GLU A 92 -1.97 12.78 12.28
N CYS A 93 -1.88 13.56 11.21
CA CYS A 93 -2.88 14.58 10.90
C CYS A 93 -3.93 13.94 9.98
N ARG A 94 -5.10 13.61 10.54
CA ARG A 94 -6.29 13.33 9.72
C ARG A 94 -6.86 14.66 9.25
N ASN A 95 -7.04 14.82 7.95
CA ASN A 95 -7.92 15.84 7.39
C ASN A 95 -9.38 15.48 7.67
#